data_AF-A0A936BKE0-F1
#
_entry.id   AF-A0A936BKE0-F1
#
_cell.length_a   1.000
_cell.length_b   1.000
_cell.length_c   1.000
_cell.angle_alpha   90.00
_cell.angle_beta   90.00
_cell.angle_gamma   90.00
#
_symmetry.space_group_name_H-M   'P 1'
#
loop_
_entity.id
_entity.type
_entity.pdbx_description
1 polymer ?
#
loop_
_entity_poly.entity_id
_entity_poly.type
_entity_poly.pdbx_seq_one_letter_code
_entity_poly.pdbx_strand_id
1 'polypeptide(L)'
;MFWRVPPRLYNQPGIEYMKGKATIILAGADSTTHFTIYSVGTATNPGVTRPDVAYAGWADVAVAGVVSSDGGLGGIHQGNVSYNASIGYTGLCAPTVARVVGQPVVVHASRPRDHAPPLPLFRPGSQIEVKVAGGALAQSVGDSITVGGLSHVTMGAGQDSCGRAAPAQTIQTRLVDDNGTDVTTTVVTGP
;
A
#
# COMPACT_ATOMS: atom_id res chain seq x y z
N MET A 1 -18.71 14.90 6.34
CA MET A 1 -18.65 15.23 7.78
C MET A 1 -17.79 14.18 8.46
N PHE A 2 -16.63 14.55 9.00
CA PHE A 2 -15.76 13.61 9.70
C PHE A 2 -16.14 13.56 11.17
N TRP A 3 -16.48 12.37 11.67
CA TRP A 3 -16.80 12.16 13.07
C TRP A 3 -15.51 11.81 13.82
N ARG A 4 -15.18 12.63 14.81
CA ARG A 4 -14.10 12.36 15.75
C ARG A 4 -14.60 11.39 16.82
N VAL A 5 -13.78 10.41 17.16
CA VAL A 5 -14.12 9.41 18.20
C VAL A 5 -12.94 9.15 19.13
N PRO A 6 -13.19 8.90 20.42
CA PRO A 6 -12.13 8.52 21.34
C PRO A 6 -11.53 7.16 20.95
N PRO A 7 -10.22 6.95 21.16
CA PRO A 7 -9.50 5.75 20.79
C PRO A 7 -9.76 4.64 21.83
N ARG A 8 -11.02 4.17 21.91
CA ARG A 8 -11.50 3.20 22.93
C ARG A 8 -10.65 1.93 23.07
N LEU A 9 -9.96 1.55 22.00
CA LEU A 9 -9.12 0.37 21.93
C LEU A 9 -7.65 0.66 22.26
N TYR A 10 -7.24 1.89 22.56
CA TYR A 10 -5.84 2.24 22.76
C TYR A 10 -5.62 3.07 24.03
N ASN A 11 -4.41 2.98 24.58
CA ASN A 11 -3.95 3.77 25.73
C ASN A 11 -3.53 5.18 25.28
N GLN A 12 -4.46 5.94 24.71
CA GLN A 12 -4.20 7.28 24.17
C GLN A 12 -5.20 8.31 24.72
N PRO A 13 -5.07 8.71 25.99
CA PRO A 13 -5.92 9.73 26.56
C PRO A 13 -5.73 11.07 25.81
N GLY A 14 -6.84 11.77 25.56
CA GLY A 14 -6.82 13.08 24.89
C GLY A 14 -6.63 13.06 23.38
N ILE A 15 -6.50 11.87 22.76
CA ILE A 15 -6.45 11.73 21.31
C ILE A 15 -7.85 11.52 20.76
N GLU A 16 -8.11 12.04 19.56
CA GLU A 16 -9.32 11.77 18.79
C GLU A 16 -8.95 11.14 17.46
N TYR A 17 -9.70 10.12 17.06
CA TYR A 17 -9.54 9.46 15.76
C TYR A 17 -10.59 9.91 14.77
N MET A 18 -10.17 9.97 13.52
CA MET A 18 -11.06 10.16 12.38
C MET A 18 -11.59 8.80 11.95
N LYS A 19 -12.90 8.70 11.73
CA LYS A 19 -13.53 7.52 11.12
C LYS A 19 -13.53 7.62 9.59
N GLY A 20 -13.23 6.50 8.94
CA GLY A 20 -13.27 6.35 7.49
C GLY A 20 -12.02 5.68 6.93
N LYS A 21 -12.01 5.43 5.62
CA LYS A 21 -10.81 5.04 4.88
C LYS A 21 -10.13 6.31 4.38
N ALA A 22 -8.90 6.53 4.80
CA ALA A 22 -8.17 7.74 4.43
C ALA A 22 -7.70 7.68 2.98
N THR A 23 -7.82 8.80 2.27
CA THR A 23 -7.04 9.12 1.08
C THR A 23 -5.95 10.09 1.52
N ILE A 24 -4.69 9.70 1.34
CA ILE A 24 -3.54 10.49 1.78
C ILE A 24 -2.75 10.87 0.54
N ILE A 25 -2.50 12.15 0.33
CA ILE A 25 -1.70 12.65 -0.80
C ILE A 25 -0.50 13.41 -0.23
N LEU A 26 0.70 12.94 -0.56
CA LEU A 26 1.96 13.60 -0.26
C LEU A 26 2.38 14.44 -1.47
N ALA A 27 2.38 15.77 -1.33
CA ALA A 27 2.76 16.69 -2.40
C ALA A 27 4.10 17.37 -2.10
N GLY A 28 4.89 17.61 -3.15
CA GLY A 28 6.23 18.19 -3.03
C GLY A 28 7.28 17.19 -2.54
N ALA A 29 7.07 15.89 -2.79
CA ALA A 29 8.05 14.86 -2.47
C ALA A 29 9.29 15.00 -3.37
N ASP A 30 10.43 14.57 -2.85
CA ASP A 30 11.70 14.52 -3.58
C ASP A 30 12.47 13.24 -3.25
N SER A 31 13.68 13.14 -3.79
CA SER A 31 14.61 12.02 -3.54
C SER A 31 14.97 11.74 -2.07
N THR A 32 14.70 12.67 -1.14
CA THR A 32 14.93 12.49 0.30
C THR A 32 13.67 12.05 1.05
N THR A 33 12.52 12.11 0.39
CA THR A 33 11.21 11.87 0.99
C THR A 33 10.88 10.39 1.10
N HIS A 34 10.51 9.93 2.30
CA HIS A 34 10.08 8.56 2.55
C HIS A 34 8.62 8.56 3.01
N PHE A 35 7.79 7.68 2.43
CA PHE A 35 6.37 7.64 2.74
C PHE A 35 5.94 6.30 3.33
N THR A 36 5.60 6.33 4.61
CA THR A 36 5.15 5.17 5.40
C THR A 36 3.76 5.41 5.95
N ILE A 37 2.91 4.40 5.81
CA ILE A 37 1.64 4.26 6.52
C ILE A 37 1.77 2.94 7.25
N TYR A 38 1.41 2.91 8.54
CA TYR A 38 1.49 1.71 9.36
C TYR A 38 0.33 1.68 10.35
N SER A 39 -0.04 0.48 10.78
CA SER A 39 -0.95 0.33 11.93
C SER A 39 -0.15 0.28 13.22
N VAL A 40 -0.75 0.74 14.32
CA VAL A 40 -0.13 0.77 15.65
C VAL A 40 0.32 -0.63 16.06
N GLY A 41 -0.58 -1.61 16.09
CA GLY A 41 -0.27 -3.02 16.36
C GLY A 41 0.47 -3.32 17.67
N THR A 42 0.42 -4.57 18.13
CA THR A 42 1.01 -4.95 19.42
C THR A 42 2.53 -5.08 19.38
N ALA A 43 3.11 -5.34 18.21
CA ALA A 43 4.56 -5.47 18.06
C ALA A 43 5.24 -4.12 17.80
N THR A 44 4.61 -3.25 17.00
CA THR A 44 5.21 -1.96 16.61
C THR A 44 5.03 -0.88 17.69
N ASN A 45 3.89 -0.87 18.42
CA ASN A 45 3.59 0.16 19.41
C ASN A 45 2.99 -0.42 20.71
N PRO A 46 3.74 -1.27 21.44
CA PRO A 46 3.21 -2.00 22.59
C PRO A 46 2.64 -1.12 23.70
N GLY A 47 3.21 0.07 23.94
CA GLY A 47 2.73 1.01 24.96
C GLY A 47 1.39 1.68 24.63
N VAL A 48 1.02 1.68 23.35
CA VAL A 48 -0.24 2.28 22.87
C VAL A 48 -1.35 1.22 22.83
N THR A 49 -0.99 -0.05 22.58
CA THR A 49 -1.94 -1.17 22.61
C THR A 49 -2.28 -1.63 24.01
N ARG A 50 -3.45 -2.20 24.15
CA ARG A 50 -3.93 -2.87 25.35
C ARG A 50 -3.77 -4.39 25.20
N PRO A 51 -3.41 -5.11 26.27
CA PRO A 51 -3.18 -6.56 26.19
C PRO A 51 -4.46 -7.37 25.99
N ASP A 52 -5.63 -6.81 26.31
CA ASP A 52 -6.93 -7.49 26.22
C ASP A 52 -7.63 -7.32 24.86
N VAL A 53 -7.00 -6.62 23.92
CA VAL A 53 -7.58 -6.31 22.61
C VAL A 53 -6.83 -7.05 21.50
N ALA A 54 -7.58 -7.79 20.66
CA ALA A 54 -7.06 -8.34 19.42
C ALA A 54 -7.08 -7.26 18.32
N TYR A 55 -5.91 -6.87 17.83
CA TYR A 55 -5.79 -5.85 16.77
C TYR A 55 -5.69 -6.48 15.38
N ALA A 56 -6.17 -5.75 14.37
CA ALA A 56 -6.13 -6.18 12.97
C ALA A 56 -4.71 -6.23 12.39
N GLY A 57 -3.75 -5.44 12.89
CA GLY A 57 -2.34 -5.46 12.48
C GLY A 57 -2.04 -4.86 11.10
N TRP A 58 -3.07 -4.58 10.29
CA TRP A 58 -2.98 -3.92 9.00
C TRP A 58 -3.58 -2.52 9.05
N ALA A 59 -2.90 -1.54 8.47
CA ALA A 59 -3.47 -0.21 8.29
C ALA A 59 -4.48 -0.27 7.16
N ASP A 60 -5.68 0.27 7.36
CA ASP A 60 -6.76 0.14 6.40
C ASP A 60 -7.11 1.50 5.81
N VAL A 61 -6.66 1.74 4.56
CA VAL A 61 -6.73 3.03 3.87
C VAL A 61 -7.32 2.87 2.47
N ALA A 62 -7.84 3.94 1.89
CA ALA A 62 -8.31 3.91 0.51
C ALA A 62 -7.13 4.07 -0.46
N VAL A 63 -6.39 5.18 -0.31
CA VAL A 63 -5.37 5.59 -1.28
C VAL A 63 -4.15 6.21 -0.60
N ALA A 64 -2.98 5.91 -1.13
CA ALA A 64 -1.73 6.63 -0.96
C ALA A 64 -1.35 7.30 -2.29
N GLY A 65 -1.30 8.63 -2.32
CA GLY A 65 -0.92 9.44 -3.46
C GLY A 65 0.45 10.08 -3.24
N VAL A 66 1.29 10.13 -4.27
CA VAL A 66 2.57 10.86 -4.25
C VAL A 66 2.68 11.79 -5.46
N VAL A 67 2.91 13.06 -5.18
CA VAL A 67 3.26 14.09 -6.17
C VAL A 67 4.66 14.58 -5.85
N SER A 68 5.61 14.19 -6.69
CA SER A 68 7.00 14.61 -6.59
C SER A 68 7.25 15.91 -7.35
N SER A 69 8.07 16.79 -6.78
CA SER A 69 8.47 18.06 -7.40
C SER A 69 9.55 17.89 -8.46
N ASP A 70 10.38 16.85 -8.36
CA ASP A 70 11.54 16.61 -9.23
C ASP A 70 11.52 15.23 -9.91
N GLY A 71 10.42 14.49 -9.73
CA GLY A 71 10.27 13.10 -10.16
C GLY A 71 11.01 12.07 -9.31
N GLY A 72 11.63 12.48 -8.20
CA GLY A 72 12.32 11.60 -7.26
C GLY A 72 11.46 11.22 -6.05
N LEU A 73 11.78 10.07 -5.46
CA LEU A 73 11.29 9.62 -4.17
C LEU A 73 12.39 8.85 -3.43
N GLY A 74 12.48 9.01 -2.11
CA GLY A 74 13.39 8.26 -1.26
C GLY A 74 12.95 6.81 -1.05
N GLY A 75 11.66 6.58 -0.81
CA GLY A 75 11.09 5.23 -0.71
C GLY A 75 9.64 5.20 -0.24
N ILE A 76 9.03 4.02 -0.30
CA ILE A 76 7.67 3.77 0.19
C ILE A 76 7.69 2.50 1.03
N HIS A 77 7.24 2.58 2.27
CA HIS A 77 7.20 1.43 3.19
C HIS A 77 5.79 1.25 3.73
N GLN A 78 4.99 0.52 2.97
CA GLN A 78 3.56 0.30 3.20
C GLN A 78 3.25 -1.20 3.16
N GLY A 79 4.22 -2.02 3.58
CA GLY A 79 4.13 -3.49 3.63
C GLY A 79 3.18 -4.04 4.70
N ASN A 80 2.58 -3.18 5.52
CA ASN A 80 1.52 -3.49 6.48
C ASN A 80 0.23 -2.68 6.21
N VAL A 81 0.00 -2.30 4.94
CA VAL A 81 -1.14 -1.50 4.51
C VAL A 81 -2.09 -2.33 3.65
N SER A 82 -3.34 -2.38 4.05
CA SER A 82 -4.47 -2.87 3.27
C SER A 82 -5.14 -1.70 2.57
N TYR A 83 -5.03 -1.65 1.24
CA TYR A 83 -5.78 -0.70 0.43
C TYR A 83 -7.17 -1.26 0.12
N ASN A 84 -8.21 -0.54 0.57
CA ASN A 84 -9.58 -0.99 0.45
C ASN A 84 -10.56 0.19 0.44
N ALA A 85 -11.27 0.37 -0.67
CA ALA A 85 -12.43 1.23 -0.78
C ALA A 85 -13.49 0.60 -1.70
N SER A 86 -14.74 0.99 -1.53
CA SER A 86 -15.86 0.58 -2.38
C SER A 86 -16.25 1.63 -3.44
N ILE A 87 -15.61 2.80 -3.41
CA ILE A 87 -15.86 3.92 -4.33
C ILE A 87 -14.54 4.68 -4.52
N GLY A 88 -14.26 5.11 -5.75
CA GLY A 88 -13.10 5.93 -6.10
C GLY A 88 -11.84 5.11 -6.34
N TYR A 89 -10.70 5.79 -6.46
CA TYR A 89 -9.41 5.12 -6.56
C TYR A 89 -9.12 4.31 -5.30
N THR A 90 -8.47 3.17 -5.46
CA THR A 90 -7.94 2.36 -4.35
C THR A 90 -6.51 2.01 -4.67
N GLY A 91 -5.58 2.41 -3.80
CA GLY A 91 -4.20 1.98 -3.88
C GLY A 91 -3.10 3.04 -3.84
N LEU A 92 -1.96 2.77 -4.48
CA LEU A 92 -0.79 3.63 -4.57
C LEU A 92 -0.74 4.26 -5.96
N CYS A 93 -0.86 5.58 -5.98
CA CYS A 93 -0.82 6.38 -7.19
C CYS A 93 0.29 7.43 -7.08
N ALA A 94 1.34 7.29 -7.88
CA ALA A 94 2.53 8.13 -7.87
C ALA A 94 2.93 8.56 -9.30
N PRO A 95 2.03 9.17 -10.08
CA PRO A 95 2.20 9.34 -11.53
C PRO A 95 3.30 10.34 -11.93
N THR A 96 3.83 11.09 -10.97
CA THR A 96 4.95 12.02 -11.19
C THR A 96 6.30 11.43 -10.80
N VAL A 97 6.30 10.33 -10.03
CA VAL A 97 7.53 9.68 -9.56
C VAL A 97 8.12 8.87 -10.71
N ALA A 98 9.31 9.29 -11.13
CA ALA A 98 10.07 8.71 -12.22
C ALA A 98 11.21 7.79 -11.73
N ARG A 99 11.71 8.03 -10.51
CA ARG A 99 12.82 7.30 -9.90
C ARG A 99 12.63 7.18 -8.40
N VAL A 100 13.07 6.05 -7.86
CA VAL A 100 13.21 5.80 -6.42
C VAL A 100 14.68 5.56 -6.13
N VAL A 101 15.30 6.35 -5.25
CA VAL A 101 16.77 6.37 -5.09
C VAL A 101 17.28 5.83 -3.75
N GLY A 102 16.39 5.61 -2.79
CA GLY A 102 16.76 5.14 -1.46
C GLY A 102 16.38 3.67 -1.27
N GLN A 103 15.17 3.46 -0.78
CA GLN A 103 14.66 2.14 -0.42
C GLN A 103 13.62 1.65 -1.43
N PRO A 104 13.51 0.33 -1.64
CA PRO A 104 12.49 -0.25 -2.50
C PRO A 104 11.07 0.16 -2.09
N VAL A 105 10.17 0.25 -3.07
CA VAL A 105 8.75 0.42 -2.79
C VAL A 105 8.21 -0.90 -2.25
N VAL A 106 7.71 -0.90 -1.03
CA VAL A 106 7.10 -2.06 -0.39
C VAL A 106 5.63 -1.78 -0.14
N VAL A 107 4.75 -2.62 -0.66
CA VAL A 107 3.31 -2.56 -0.44
C VAL A 107 2.79 -3.90 0.03
N HIS A 108 1.69 -3.90 0.79
CA HIS A 108 0.89 -5.10 0.98
C HIS A 108 -0.31 -5.09 0.03
N ALA A 109 -0.74 -6.28 -0.38
CA ALA A 109 -1.83 -6.47 -1.30
C ALA A 109 -2.93 -7.31 -0.64
N SER A 110 -3.91 -6.62 -0.06
CA SER A 110 -5.14 -7.26 0.41
C SER A 110 -6.26 -7.03 -0.59
N ARG A 111 -7.11 -8.05 -0.74
CA ARG A 111 -8.26 -8.15 -1.66
C ARG A 111 -9.14 -6.88 -1.64
N PRO A 112 -9.18 -6.06 -2.70
CA PRO A 112 -10.22 -5.05 -2.86
C PRO A 112 -11.56 -5.77 -2.99
N ARG A 113 -12.56 -5.41 -2.19
CA ARG A 113 -13.85 -6.14 -2.23
C ARG A 113 -14.67 -5.81 -3.48
N ASP A 114 -14.66 -4.57 -3.98
CA ASP A 114 -15.77 -4.08 -4.80
C ASP A 114 -15.34 -3.09 -5.93
N HIS A 115 -14.29 -3.40 -6.71
CA HIS A 115 -13.70 -2.61 -7.83
C HIS A 115 -12.49 -1.74 -7.47
N ALA A 116 -11.32 -2.04 -8.05
CA ALA A 116 -10.15 -1.17 -7.99
C ALA A 116 -9.26 -1.30 -9.24
N PRO A 117 -9.01 -0.19 -9.96
CA PRO A 117 -7.69 0.05 -10.54
C PRO A 117 -7.05 1.33 -9.94
N PRO A 118 -5.71 1.42 -9.78
CA PRO A 118 -4.78 0.31 -9.55
C PRO A 118 -3.69 0.56 -8.49
N LEU A 119 -2.94 -0.51 -8.23
CA LEU A 119 -1.71 -0.56 -7.44
C LEU A 119 -0.65 -1.37 -8.17
N PRO A 120 0.57 -0.87 -8.41
CA PRO A 120 1.09 0.51 -8.37
C PRO A 120 1.03 1.24 -9.73
N LEU A 121 0.74 2.55 -9.72
CA LEU A 121 0.86 3.44 -10.89
C LEU A 121 1.97 4.48 -10.67
N PHE A 122 3.08 4.37 -11.40
CA PHE A 122 4.14 5.37 -11.46
C PHE A 122 4.13 6.14 -12.79
N ARG A 123 5.05 7.11 -12.93
CA ARG A 123 5.20 7.83 -14.19
C ARG A 123 5.46 6.85 -15.34
N PRO A 124 4.75 6.95 -16.48
CA PRO A 124 5.03 6.12 -17.66
C PRO A 124 6.50 6.22 -18.10
N GLY A 125 7.09 5.07 -18.47
CA GLY A 125 8.50 4.98 -18.87
C GLY A 125 9.51 4.88 -17.71
N SER A 126 9.05 4.88 -16.45
CA SER A 126 9.92 4.63 -15.29
C SER A 126 10.32 3.16 -15.17
N GLN A 127 11.35 2.89 -14.35
CA GLN A 127 11.84 1.55 -14.04
C GLN A 127 11.85 1.31 -12.54
N ILE A 128 10.66 1.30 -11.93
CA ILE A 128 10.53 1.18 -10.48
C ILE A 128 10.29 -0.28 -10.09
N GLU A 129 11.07 -0.74 -9.11
CA GLU A 129 10.92 -2.05 -8.51
C GLU A 129 9.98 -1.98 -7.30
N VAL A 130 9.08 -2.95 -7.20
CA VAL A 130 8.09 -3.04 -6.13
C VAL A 130 8.13 -4.41 -5.47
N LYS A 131 8.16 -4.44 -4.16
CA LYS A 131 7.91 -5.66 -3.38
C LYS A 131 6.47 -5.69 -2.91
N VAL A 132 5.77 -6.79 -3.19
CA VAL A 132 4.49 -7.13 -2.56
C VAL A 132 4.77 -8.01 -1.34
N ALA A 133 4.53 -7.48 -0.15
CA ALA A 133 4.80 -8.14 1.13
C ALA A 133 3.59 -8.96 1.60
N GLY A 134 3.58 -10.26 1.34
CA GLY A 134 2.67 -11.25 1.91
C GLY A 134 1.27 -11.32 1.31
N GLY A 135 1.00 -10.58 0.23
CA GLY A 135 -0.29 -10.54 -0.46
C GLY A 135 -0.22 -11.11 -1.89
N ALA A 136 -1.37 -11.52 -2.45
CA ALA A 136 -1.46 -12.12 -3.79
C ALA A 136 -1.99 -11.18 -4.89
N LEU A 137 -2.31 -9.93 -4.54
CA LEU A 137 -2.98 -8.96 -5.44
C LEU A 137 -4.33 -9.42 -6.01
N ALA A 138 -4.94 -10.47 -5.44
CA ALA A 138 -6.22 -11.01 -5.90
C ALA A 138 -7.32 -9.93 -5.97
N GLN A 139 -8.01 -9.87 -7.11
CA GLN A 139 -9.19 -9.02 -7.33
C GLN A 139 -10.47 -9.85 -7.19
N SER A 140 -11.50 -9.25 -6.59
CA SER A 140 -12.86 -9.79 -6.72
C SER A 140 -13.24 -9.80 -8.20
N VAL A 141 -13.77 -10.92 -8.71
CA VAL A 141 -14.28 -11.06 -10.09
C VAL A 141 -13.20 -11.19 -11.19
N GLY A 142 -11.94 -11.50 -10.85
CA GLY A 142 -10.90 -11.80 -11.87
C GLY A 142 -10.46 -10.60 -12.70
N ASP A 143 -10.77 -9.39 -12.24
CA ASP A 143 -10.32 -8.14 -12.84
C ASP A 143 -8.78 -8.06 -12.85
N SER A 144 -8.27 -7.33 -13.84
CA SER A 144 -6.85 -6.98 -13.96
C SER A 144 -6.53 -5.67 -13.25
N ILE A 145 -5.29 -5.51 -12.83
CA ILE A 145 -4.75 -4.28 -12.26
C ILE A 145 -3.92 -3.54 -13.32
N THR A 146 -4.26 -2.27 -13.61
CA THR A 146 -3.46 -1.42 -14.50
C THR A 146 -2.18 -0.93 -13.83
N VAL A 147 -1.01 -1.25 -14.36
CA VAL A 147 0.27 -0.82 -13.79
C VAL A 147 1.02 0.10 -14.74
N GLY A 148 1.84 0.99 -14.18
CA GLY A 148 2.64 1.94 -14.95
C GLY A 148 3.99 2.19 -14.30
N GLY A 149 5.04 2.32 -15.12
CA GLY A 149 6.39 2.67 -14.67
C GLY A 149 7.10 1.61 -13.83
N LEU A 150 6.66 0.35 -13.90
CA LEU A 150 7.29 -0.77 -13.21
C LEU A 150 8.33 -1.45 -14.09
N SER A 151 9.50 -1.75 -13.52
CA SER A 151 10.47 -2.68 -14.11
C SER A 151 10.33 -4.08 -13.53
N HIS A 152 9.96 -4.19 -12.25
CA HIS A 152 9.93 -5.46 -11.54
C HIS A 152 8.96 -5.45 -10.36
N VAL A 153 8.30 -6.59 -10.12
CA VAL A 153 7.44 -6.85 -8.98
C VAL A 153 7.88 -8.16 -8.33
N THR A 154 8.39 -8.08 -7.11
CA THR A 154 8.76 -9.26 -6.32
C THR A 154 7.64 -9.60 -5.34
N MET A 155 7.11 -10.81 -5.43
CA MET A 155 6.17 -11.34 -4.44
C MET A 155 6.97 -11.98 -3.30
N GLY A 156 6.97 -11.37 -2.11
CA GLY A 156 7.82 -11.79 -0.99
C GLY A 156 7.07 -11.85 0.32
N ALA A 157 7.68 -12.47 1.34
CA ALA A 157 7.10 -12.51 2.67
C ALA A 157 7.09 -11.11 3.32
N GLY A 158 6.14 -10.92 4.22
CA GLY A 158 5.91 -9.73 5.03
C GLY A 158 5.45 -10.08 6.44
N GLN A 159 5.01 -9.06 7.16
CA GLN A 159 4.49 -9.17 8.53
C GLN A 159 3.55 -8.01 8.79
N ASP A 160 2.55 -8.22 9.64
CA ASP A 160 1.69 -7.15 10.12
C ASP A 160 2.26 -6.46 11.38
N SER A 161 1.67 -5.34 11.81
CA SER A 161 2.14 -4.61 13.00
C SER A 161 1.92 -5.33 14.34
N CYS A 162 1.28 -6.50 14.33
CA CYS A 162 1.13 -7.36 15.51
C CYS A 162 2.18 -8.48 15.54
N GLY A 163 3.08 -8.55 14.55
CA GLY A 163 4.12 -9.57 14.46
C GLY A 163 3.68 -10.85 13.74
N ARG A 164 2.45 -10.90 13.20
CA ARG A 164 1.94 -12.09 12.51
C ARG A 164 2.54 -12.14 11.10
N ALA A 165 3.15 -13.27 10.76
CA ALA A 165 3.77 -13.47 9.46
C ALA A 165 2.73 -13.44 8.34
N ALA A 166 3.09 -12.82 7.21
CA ALA A 166 2.36 -12.86 5.97
C ALA A 166 3.25 -13.55 4.91
N PRO A 167 3.05 -14.84 4.61
CA PRO A 167 3.91 -15.57 3.70
C PRO A 167 3.83 -15.02 2.27
N ALA A 168 4.89 -15.16 1.49
CA ALA A 168 4.87 -14.83 0.06
C ALA A 168 3.76 -15.64 -0.64
N GLN A 169 3.08 -15.04 -1.61
CA GLN A 169 1.97 -15.67 -2.33
C GLN A 169 2.13 -15.47 -3.83
N THR A 170 1.79 -16.49 -4.61
CA THR A 170 1.67 -16.34 -6.07
C THR A 170 0.66 -15.27 -6.41
N ILE A 171 0.97 -14.49 -7.44
CA ILE A 171 0.04 -13.50 -7.96
C ILE A 171 -1.26 -14.16 -8.44
N GLN A 172 -2.40 -13.59 -8.07
CA GLN A 172 -3.74 -14.08 -8.36
C GLN A 172 -4.57 -13.11 -9.22
N THR A 173 -3.89 -12.18 -9.90
CA THR A 173 -4.48 -11.22 -10.83
C THR A 173 -3.55 -11.02 -12.02
N ARG A 174 -4.08 -10.45 -13.09
CA ARG A 174 -3.31 -9.99 -14.24
C ARG A 174 -2.89 -8.54 -14.04
N LEU A 175 -1.63 -8.22 -14.28
CA LEU A 175 -1.15 -6.86 -14.42
C LEU A 175 -1.24 -6.45 -15.89
N VAL A 176 -1.87 -5.32 -16.18
CA VAL A 176 -1.99 -4.78 -17.55
C VAL A 176 -1.35 -3.39 -17.65
N ASP A 177 -0.77 -3.04 -18.79
CA ASP A 177 -0.31 -1.67 -19.03
C ASP A 177 -1.49 -0.71 -19.35
N ASP A 178 -1.20 0.57 -19.59
CA ASP A 178 -2.20 1.59 -19.97
C ASP A 178 -2.94 1.26 -21.28
N ASN A 179 -2.40 0.36 -22.11
CA ASN A 179 -3.03 -0.12 -23.35
C ASN A 179 -3.87 -1.40 -23.13
N GLY A 180 -3.90 -1.94 -21.91
CA GLY A 180 -4.56 -3.19 -21.57
C GLY A 180 -3.75 -4.46 -21.88
N THR A 181 -2.47 -4.32 -22.25
CA THR A 181 -1.58 -5.46 -22.54
C THR A 181 -1.18 -6.16 -21.25
N ASP A 182 -1.31 -7.49 -21.21
CA ASP A 182 -0.81 -8.29 -20.08
C ASP A 182 0.71 -8.19 -19.97
N VAL A 183 1.18 -7.65 -18.85
CA VAL A 183 2.61 -7.53 -18.51
C VAL A 183 3.00 -8.41 -17.33
N THR A 184 2.10 -9.25 -16.83
CA THR A 184 2.27 -10.02 -15.59
C THR A 184 3.58 -10.82 -15.59
N THR A 185 3.82 -11.61 -16.63
CA THR A 185 5.02 -12.47 -16.72
C THR A 185 6.29 -11.69 -17.04
N THR A 186 6.16 -10.45 -17.54
CA THR A 186 7.29 -9.57 -17.84
C THR A 186 7.80 -8.89 -16.57
N VAL A 187 6.89 -8.45 -15.69
CA VAL A 187 7.25 -7.66 -14.51
C VAL A 187 7.26 -8.47 -13.22
N VAL A 188 6.45 -9.52 -13.09
CA VAL A 188 6.33 -10.26 -11.83
C VAL A 188 7.36 -11.39 -11.76
N THR A 189 8.10 -11.41 -10.67
CA THR A 189 8.84 -12.57 -10.21
C THR A 189 8.18 -13.19 -9.00
N GLY A 190 7.90 -14.48 -9.16
CA GLY A 190 7.70 -15.38 -8.04
C GLY A 190 6.51 -15.05 -7.16
N PRO A 191 6.37 -15.67 -5.99
CA PRO A 191 7.42 -16.30 -5.19
C PRO A 191 8.09 -17.50 -5.86
#